data_AF-A0A914Q2K0-F1
#
_entry.id   AF-A0A914Q2K0-F1
#
_cell.length_a   1.000
_cell.length_b   1.000
_cell.length_c   1.000
_cell.angle_alpha   90.00
_cell.angle_beta   90.00
_cell.angle_gamma   90.00
#
_symmetry.space_group_name_H-M   'P 1'
#
loop_
_entity.id
_entity.type
_entity.pdbx_description
1 polymer ?
#
loop_
_entity_poly.entity_id
_entity_poly.type
_entity_poly.pdbx_seq_one_letter_code
_entity_poly.pdbx_strand_id
1 'polypeptide(L)'
;MTSRKPSIQIQNGGKAEKKLNKRITKEKTTIVKISGDKLIKKDIAAVQDKENSKLLSKSSLEISNDPTEKGVFHILINHGKKIPETRLKLDFHKLLNAQDKCEEEYKLDEIVRIHPTAFINYLNKKFHQK
;
A
#
# COMPACT_ATOMS: atom_id res chain seq x y z
N MET A 1 4.73 -67.65 26.49
CA MET A 1 4.89 -66.96 25.20
C MET A 1 4.45 -65.52 25.35
N THR A 2 5.34 -64.61 24.97
CA THR A 2 5.29 -63.16 25.20
C THR A 2 4.40 -62.45 24.18
N SER A 3 3.45 -61.65 24.64
CA SER A 3 2.84 -60.59 23.81
C SER A 3 2.74 -59.30 24.63
N ARG A 4 3.82 -58.52 24.62
CA ARG A 4 3.82 -57.12 25.06
C ARG A 4 3.16 -56.30 23.95
N LYS A 5 1.91 -55.87 24.14
CA LYS A 5 1.35 -54.76 23.37
C LYS A 5 1.88 -53.45 23.99
N PRO A 6 2.48 -52.53 23.22
CA PRO A 6 2.76 -51.19 23.75
C PRO A 6 1.44 -50.42 23.88
N SER A 7 1.07 -50.08 25.11
CA SER A 7 0.09 -49.03 25.40
C SER A 7 0.66 -47.71 24.91
N ILE A 8 0.06 -47.14 23.87
CA ILE A 8 0.34 -45.77 23.46
C ILE A 8 -0.33 -44.85 24.48
N GLN A 9 0.48 -44.36 25.42
CA GLN A 9 0.14 -43.20 26.23
C GLN A 9 0.02 -41.99 25.29
N ILE A 10 -1.19 -41.46 25.13
CA ILE A 10 -1.42 -40.17 24.48
C ILE A 10 -1.00 -39.09 25.48
N GLN A 11 0.30 -38.86 25.59
CA GLN A 11 0.85 -37.62 26.14
C GLN A 11 1.18 -36.71 24.97
N ASN A 12 0.35 -35.71 24.75
CA ASN A 12 0.74 -34.31 24.49
C ASN A 12 -0.50 -33.52 24.08
N GLY A 13 -1.13 -32.91 25.08
CA GLY A 13 -2.03 -31.80 24.86
C GLY A 13 -1.32 -30.65 24.15
N GLY A 14 -2.10 -29.88 23.38
CA GLY A 14 -1.76 -28.48 23.12
C GLY A 14 -1.30 -28.07 21.72
N LYS A 15 -1.48 -28.88 20.65
CA LYS A 15 -1.07 -28.43 19.29
C LYS A 15 -2.02 -28.76 18.13
N ALA A 16 -3.27 -29.13 18.37
CA ALA A 16 -4.23 -29.44 17.29
C ALA A 16 -5.24 -28.32 16.98
N GLU A 17 -5.54 -27.40 17.90
CA GLU A 17 -6.56 -26.35 17.69
C GLU A 17 -6.04 -25.04 17.09
N LYS A 18 -4.71 -24.86 16.93
CA LYS A 18 -4.14 -23.61 16.38
C LYS A 18 -3.94 -23.60 14.86
N LYS A 19 -4.49 -24.58 14.13
CA LYS A 19 -4.30 -24.67 12.67
C LYS A 19 -5.56 -24.50 11.81
N LEU A 20 -6.75 -24.34 12.40
CA LEU A 20 -7.99 -24.20 11.63
C LEU A 20 -8.47 -22.74 11.40
N ASN A 21 -8.04 -21.77 12.21
CA ASN A 21 -8.54 -20.38 12.11
C ASN A 21 -7.64 -19.39 11.33
N LYS A 22 -6.62 -19.88 10.60
CA LYS A 22 -5.80 -19.03 9.70
C LYS A 22 -6.12 -19.24 8.21
N ARG A 23 -7.26 -19.84 7.88
CA ARG A 23 -7.89 -19.76 6.55
C ARG A 23 -9.02 -18.72 6.57
N ILE A 24 -8.73 -17.54 7.08
CA ILE A 24 -9.43 -16.36 6.55
C ILE A 24 -8.79 -16.16 5.19
N THR A 25 -9.57 -16.39 4.15
CA THR A 25 -9.38 -15.87 2.80
C THR A 25 -9.25 -14.34 2.89
N LYS A 26 -8.13 -13.85 3.44
CA LYS A 26 -7.68 -12.50 3.24
C LYS A 26 -7.25 -12.49 1.80
N GLU A 27 -8.14 -12.10 0.90
CA GLU A 27 -7.72 -11.48 -0.34
C GLU A 27 -6.54 -10.59 0.02
N LYS A 28 -5.36 -10.92 -0.52
CA LYS A 28 -4.14 -10.19 -0.21
C LYS A 28 -4.36 -8.78 -0.77
N THR A 29 -4.89 -7.88 0.04
CA THR A 29 -4.90 -6.46 -0.26
C THR A 29 -3.45 -6.11 -0.48
N THR A 30 -3.10 -5.85 -1.74
CA THR A 30 -1.74 -5.48 -2.09
C THR A 30 -1.55 -4.09 -1.49
N ILE A 31 -0.58 -3.96 -0.61
CA ILE A 31 -0.22 -2.67 0.00
C ILE A 31 1.18 -2.34 -0.48
N VAL A 32 1.32 -1.18 -1.11
CA VAL A 32 2.56 -0.69 -1.66
C VAL A 32 2.99 0.52 -0.87
N LYS A 33 4.17 0.43 -0.24
CA LYS A 33 4.77 1.54 0.48
C LYS A 33 5.92 2.14 -0.32
N ILE A 34 5.96 3.46 -0.41
CA ILE A 34 7.02 4.21 -1.08
C ILE A 34 7.39 5.44 -0.27
N SER A 35 8.68 5.64 -0.03
CA SER A 35 9.17 6.86 0.62
C SER A 35 9.12 8.03 -0.35
N GLY A 36 8.97 9.26 0.16
CA GLY A 36 8.94 10.44 -0.69
C GLY A 36 10.24 10.66 -1.46
N ASP A 37 11.40 10.32 -0.89
CA ASP A 37 12.66 10.29 -1.67
C ASP A 37 12.58 9.39 -2.91
N LYS A 38 11.87 8.26 -2.82
CA LYS A 38 11.67 7.38 -3.97
C LYS A 38 10.62 7.92 -4.94
N LEU A 39 9.64 8.68 -4.46
CA LEU A 39 8.68 9.37 -5.34
C LEU A 39 9.41 10.43 -6.18
N ILE A 40 10.27 11.23 -5.55
CA ILE A 40 11.08 12.26 -6.24
C ILE A 40 12.04 11.59 -7.24
N LYS A 41 12.81 10.58 -6.82
CA LYS A 41 13.75 9.87 -7.71
C LYS A 41 13.10 9.19 -8.90
N LYS A 42 11.80 8.88 -8.80
CA LYS A 42 11.03 8.24 -9.88
C LYS A 42 10.26 9.24 -10.72
N ASP A 43 10.45 10.53 -10.48
CA ASP A 43 9.71 11.61 -11.14
C ASP A 43 8.19 11.47 -10.96
N ILE A 44 7.79 10.87 -9.84
CA ILE A 44 6.37 10.67 -9.50
C ILE A 44 5.84 11.86 -8.73
N ALA A 45 6.64 12.43 -7.82
CA ALA A 45 6.25 13.59 -7.04
C ALA A 45 6.83 14.87 -7.62
N ALA A 46 5.98 15.87 -7.79
CA ALA A 46 6.37 17.21 -8.19
C ALA A 46 6.90 17.98 -6.98
N VAL A 47 8.05 18.62 -7.13
CA VAL A 47 8.73 19.35 -6.05
C VAL A 47 8.76 20.82 -6.42
N GLN A 48 7.87 21.62 -5.83
CA GLN A 48 7.82 23.06 -6.11
C GLN A 48 8.82 23.87 -5.28
N ASP A 49 8.98 23.53 -3.99
CA ASP A 49 9.76 24.33 -3.04
C ASP A 49 10.77 23.48 -2.26
N LYS A 50 11.88 24.10 -1.84
CA LYS A 50 12.90 23.45 -1.01
C LYS A 50 12.35 22.96 0.34
N GLU A 51 11.35 23.65 0.90
CA GLU A 51 10.70 23.25 2.16
C GLU A 51 9.82 22.02 1.95
N ASN A 52 8.96 22.06 0.93
CA ASN A 52 8.12 20.93 0.54
C ASN A 52 8.95 19.70 0.16
N SER A 53 10.08 19.89 -0.53
CA SER A 53 11.04 18.83 -0.83
C SER A 53 11.55 18.12 0.43
N LYS A 54 11.97 18.90 1.46
CA LYS A 54 12.48 18.34 2.72
C LYS A 54 11.40 17.59 3.50
N LEU A 55 10.17 18.09 3.48
CA LEU A 55 9.03 17.42 4.12
C LEU A 55 8.69 16.13 3.37
N LEU A 56 8.61 16.19 2.04
CA LEU A 56 8.35 15.04 1.18
C LEU A 56 9.40 13.95 1.34
N SER A 57 10.70 14.26 1.39
CA SER A 57 11.75 13.27 1.65
C SER A 57 11.54 12.51 2.97
N LYS A 58 10.97 13.16 3.99
CA LYS A 58 10.65 12.54 5.29
C LYS A 58 9.29 11.83 5.28
N SER A 59 8.52 11.98 4.21
CA SER A 59 7.21 11.36 4.06
C SER A 59 7.28 9.93 3.54
N SER A 60 6.22 9.18 3.78
CA SER A 60 5.95 7.90 3.13
C SER A 60 4.50 7.84 2.65
N LEU A 61 4.31 7.32 1.45
CA LEU A 61 3.02 6.96 0.89
C LEU A 61 2.78 5.47 1.05
N GLU A 62 1.62 5.10 1.55
CA GLU A 62 1.08 3.74 1.47
C GLU A 62 -0.14 3.76 0.57
N ILE A 63 -0.18 2.85 -0.40
CA ILE A 63 -1.24 2.77 -1.40
C ILE A 63 -1.79 1.35 -1.34
N SER A 64 -3.12 1.21 -1.30
CA SER A 64 -3.78 -0.08 -1.39
C SER A 64 -5.04 0.01 -2.24
N ASN A 65 -5.41 -1.09 -2.90
CA ASN A 65 -6.69 -1.16 -3.61
C ASN A 65 -7.84 -1.12 -2.61
N ASP A 66 -8.92 -0.43 -2.97
CA ASP A 66 -10.21 -0.58 -2.28
C ASP A 66 -10.78 -1.98 -2.63
N PRO A 67 -11.14 -2.80 -1.63
CA PRO A 67 -11.65 -4.15 -1.87
C PRO A 67 -13.09 -4.16 -2.42
N THR A 68 -13.82 -3.05 -2.29
CA THR A 68 -15.21 -2.92 -2.70
C THR A 68 -15.35 -2.29 -4.09
N GLU A 69 -14.38 -1.48 -4.51
CA GLU A 69 -14.46 -0.70 -5.75
C GLU A 69 -13.19 -0.83 -6.60
N LYS A 70 -13.35 -1.39 -7.82
CA LYS A 70 -12.24 -1.53 -8.77
C LYS A 70 -11.83 -0.15 -9.30
N GLY A 71 -10.52 0.08 -9.37
CA GLY A 71 -9.97 1.35 -9.84
C GLY A 71 -9.92 2.43 -8.75
N VAL A 72 -10.34 2.14 -7.52
CA VAL A 72 -10.17 3.05 -6.39
C VAL A 72 -9.07 2.57 -5.46
N PHE A 73 -8.25 3.52 -5.02
CA PHE A 73 -7.11 3.31 -4.16
C PHE A 73 -7.28 4.10 -2.86
N HIS A 74 -6.97 3.45 -1.74
CA HIS A 74 -6.73 4.14 -0.48
C HIS A 74 -5.28 4.60 -0.44
N ILE A 75 -5.07 5.89 -0.21
CA ILE A 75 -3.74 6.49 -0.05
C ILE A 75 -3.62 7.01 1.37
N LEU A 76 -2.55 6.57 2.03
CA LEU A 76 -2.10 7.03 3.32
C LEU A 76 -0.79 7.79 3.14
N ILE A 77 -0.78 9.05 3.54
CA ILE A 77 0.40 9.91 3.48
C ILE A 77 0.83 10.19 4.90
N ASN A 78 2.01 9.69 5.26
CA ASN A 78 2.60 9.98 6.55
C ASN A 78 3.76 10.95 6.36
N HIS A 79 3.66 12.14 6.94
CA HIS A 79 4.68 13.19 6.87
C HIS A 79 5.68 13.17 8.04
N GLY A 80 5.59 12.17 8.92
CA GLY A 80 6.39 12.02 10.13
C GLY A 80 5.70 12.57 11.39
N LYS A 81 6.42 12.59 12.51
CA LYS A 81 5.85 12.77 13.87
C LYS A 81 5.12 14.11 14.15
N LYS A 82 5.26 15.12 13.29
CA LYS A 82 4.77 16.49 13.57
C LYS A 82 3.60 16.92 12.69
N ILE A 83 3.29 16.17 11.63
CA ILE A 83 2.24 16.52 10.67
C ILE A 83 1.25 15.35 10.69
N PRO A 84 -0.06 15.62 10.83
CA PRO A 84 -1.06 14.56 10.83
C PRO A 84 -0.96 13.73 9.54
N GLU A 85 -1.26 12.44 9.67
CA GLU A 85 -1.36 11.58 8.49
C GLU A 85 -2.58 11.99 7.65
N THR A 86 -2.42 12.02 6.34
CA THR A 86 -3.50 12.30 5.40
C THR A 86 -4.01 11.00 4.82
N ARG A 87 -5.32 10.78 4.92
CA ARG A 87 -6.00 9.60 4.35
C ARG A 87 -6.97 10.06 3.28
N LEU A 88 -6.83 9.53 2.07
CA LEU A 88 -7.71 9.88 0.97
C LEU A 88 -8.04 8.67 0.11
N LYS A 89 -9.18 8.75 -0.57
CA LYS A 89 -9.54 7.81 -1.64
C LYS A 89 -9.25 8.46 -2.97
N LEU A 90 -8.49 7.77 -3.81
CA LEU A 90 -8.15 8.21 -5.16
C LEU A 90 -8.81 7.28 -6.17
N ASP A 91 -9.62 7.86 -7.04
CA ASP A 91 -10.19 7.18 -8.19
C ASP A 91 -9.21 7.28 -9.37
N PHE A 92 -8.85 6.13 -9.94
CA PHE A 92 -7.95 6.02 -11.09
C PHE A 92 -8.48 6.80 -12.30
N HIS A 93 -9.80 6.88 -12.49
CA HIS A 93 -10.39 7.66 -13.58
C HIS A 93 -10.11 9.16 -13.42
N LYS A 94 -9.99 9.67 -12.19
CA LYS A 94 -9.59 11.07 -11.96
C LYS A 94 -8.15 11.32 -12.39
N LEU A 95 -7.26 10.36 -12.15
CA LEU A 95 -5.88 10.45 -12.63
C LEU A 95 -5.81 10.40 -14.17
N LEU A 96 -6.59 9.52 -14.80
CA LEU A 96 -6.67 9.44 -16.26
C LEU A 96 -7.20 10.75 -16.85
N ASN A 97 -8.23 11.35 -16.24
CA ASN A 97 -8.75 12.65 -16.66
C ASN A 97 -7.73 13.78 -16.48
N ALA A 98 -6.95 13.77 -15.39
CA ALA A 98 -5.86 14.73 -15.19
C ALA A 98 -4.78 14.58 -16.28
N GLN A 99 -4.43 13.34 -16.63
CA GLN A 99 -3.51 13.06 -17.72
C GLN A 99 -4.05 13.52 -19.09
N ASP A 100 -5.33 13.26 -19.38
CA ASP A 100 -5.99 13.65 -20.64
C ASP A 100 -6.06 15.17 -20.80
N LYS A 101 -6.29 15.89 -19.69
CA LYS A 101 -6.23 17.35 -19.64
C LYS A 101 -4.81 17.92 -19.67
N CYS A 102 -3.79 17.08 -19.82
CA CYS A 102 -2.38 17.46 -19.73
C CYS A 102 -2.04 18.25 -18.45
N GLU A 103 -2.66 17.90 -17.32
CA GLU A 103 -2.27 18.47 -16.03
C GLU A 103 -0.86 17.99 -15.69
N GLU A 104 0.07 18.93 -15.54
CA GLU A 104 1.45 18.62 -15.18
C GLU A 104 1.53 18.03 -13.76
N GLU A 105 0.66 18.47 -12.87
CA GLU A 105 0.66 18.08 -11.46
C GLU A 105 -0.77 17.81 -10.96
N TYR A 106 -0.91 16.78 -10.12
CA TYR A 106 -2.12 16.47 -9.38
C TYR A 106 -1.85 16.54 -7.88
N LYS A 107 -2.65 17.34 -7.18
CA LYS A 107 -2.54 17.54 -5.73
C LYS A 107 -3.18 16.36 -4.98
N LEU A 108 -2.37 15.57 -4.27
CA LEU A 108 -2.89 14.56 -3.34
C LEU A 108 -3.16 15.16 -1.97
N ASP A 109 -2.29 16.05 -1.51
CA ASP A 109 -2.40 16.75 -0.22
C ASP A 109 -1.73 18.13 -0.31
N GLU A 110 -1.74 18.92 0.75
CA GLU A 110 -1.08 20.22 0.83
C GLU A 110 0.41 20.16 0.47
N ILE A 111 1.08 19.06 0.79
CA ILE A 111 2.53 18.88 0.57
C ILE A 111 2.81 17.97 -0.64
N VAL A 112 2.00 16.94 -0.87
CA VAL A 112 2.27 15.93 -1.90
C VAL A 112 1.53 16.27 -3.18
N ARG A 113 2.31 16.68 -4.18
CA ARG A 113 1.88 16.79 -5.58
C ARG A 113 2.55 15.68 -6.39
N ILE A 114 1.84 15.15 -7.37
CA ILE A 114 2.33 14.06 -8.22
C ILE A 114 2.19 14.39 -9.69
N HIS A 115 3.05 13.84 -10.53
CA HIS A 115 2.85 13.84 -11.97
C HIS A 115 1.86 12.71 -12.34
N PRO A 116 0.66 13.02 -12.89
CA PRO A 116 -0.38 12.02 -13.14
C PRO A 116 0.13 10.84 -13.95
N THR A 117 0.81 11.11 -15.06
CA THR A 117 1.36 10.10 -15.99
C THR A 117 2.33 9.15 -15.28
N ALA A 118 3.29 9.69 -14.53
CA ALA A 118 4.28 8.88 -13.82
C ALA A 118 3.64 8.05 -12.71
N PHE A 119 2.64 8.61 -12.01
CA PHE A 119 1.92 7.91 -10.97
C PHE A 119 1.02 6.79 -11.50
N ILE A 120 0.30 7.03 -12.61
CA ILE A 120 -0.49 6.01 -13.31
C ILE A 120 0.40 4.83 -13.71
N ASN A 121 1.54 5.11 -14.34
CA ASN A 121 2.51 4.08 -14.73
C ASN A 121 3.02 3.29 -13.53
N TYR A 122 3.27 3.97 -12.40
CA TYR A 122 3.66 3.34 -11.16
C TYR A 122 2.57 2.41 -10.60
N LEU A 123 1.32 2.86 -10.55
CA LEU A 123 0.18 2.06 -10.09
C LEU A 123 -0.03 0.83 -10.98
N ASN A 124 -0.02 1.00 -12.31
CA ASN A 124 -0.14 -0.10 -13.26
C ASN A 124 0.96 -1.15 -13.05
N LYS A 125 2.22 -0.72 -12.88
CA LYS A 125 3.33 -1.63 -12.61
C LYS A 125 3.20 -2.38 -11.28
N LYS A 126 2.56 -1.77 -10.28
CA LYS A 126 2.48 -2.33 -8.92
C LYS A 126 1.25 -3.18 -8.66
N PHE A 127 0.14 -2.88 -9.32
CA PHE A 127 -1.15 -3.51 -9.05
C PHE A 127 -1.72 -4.27 -10.25
N HIS A 128 -1.26 -4.00 -11.48
CA HIS A 128 -1.82 -4.57 -12.71
C HIS A 128 -0.84 -5.46 -13.50
N GLN A 129 0.47 -5.44 -13.23
CA GLN A 129 1.39 -6.43 -13.80
C GLN A 129 1.28 -7.76 -13.03
N LYS A 130 0.51 -8.70 -13.60
CA LYS A 130 0.52 -10.13 -13.31
C LYS A 130 0.93 -10.90 -14.56
#